data_AF-A0A7Y1UEG2-F1
#
_entry.id   AF-A0A7Y1UEG2-F1
#
_cell.length_a   1.000
_cell.length_b   1.000
_cell.length_c   1.000
_cell.angle_alpha   90.00
_cell.angle_beta   90.00
_cell.angle_gamma   90.00
#
_symmetry.space_group_name_H-M   'P 1'
#
loop_
_entity.id
_entity.type
_entity.pdbx_description
1 polymer ?
#
loop_
_entity_poly.entity_id
_entity_poly.type
_entity_poly.pdbx_seq_one_letter_code
_entity_poly.pdbx_strand_id
1 'polypeptide(L)'
;MKQLFLPCAVVLAILPATAGAQQDTAHHRAAYAEINDNQKSYRYVKATLDDEHAEVKIEGWYDGRTLRKILATIPGEHGLGVEEYYLEAGAPLFVYTKYDTRDMQSGKVVAVVEDRYYFRDGALFKWLDHEKKQVAPGSAEFDEGARTVKSDCSLYISALGDAHAPDPGTREPTEEELHEFGVVRKVEDAGYPMLAVDMIFGKGRVEGDFLLNAEAVGVTEADLKAIENGKAVQFYYTADEQNSLQDIRVGGKSLLGEYAPKLHPEWKKITGTLRGAGEETAGDLPDEITVTSGDGATLVFETFIDPAMVAANGKTVTVYYEPRFMHTITYLKLPGE
;
A
#
# COMPACT_ATOMS: atom_id res chain seq x y z
N MET A 1 23.13 -88.16 -14.98
CA MET A 1 24.11 -87.07 -14.78
C MET A 1 23.93 -86.03 -15.87
N LYS A 2 23.30 -84.90 -15.58
CA LYS A 2 23.40 -83.65 -16.36
C LYS A 2 22.94 -82.49 -15.46
N GLN A 3 23.85 -81.54 -15.31
CA GLN A 3 23.86 -80.46 -14.34
C GLN A 3 22.77 -79.42 -14.64
N LEU A 4 22.16 -78.92 -13.56
CA LEU A 4 21.23 -77.80 -13.55
C LEU A 4 22.06 -76.50 -13.54
N PHE A 5 21.98 -75.71 -14.60
CA PHE A 5 22.55 -74.36 -14.65
C PHE A 5 21.60 -73.38 -13.94
N LEU A 6 22.10 -72.75 -12.90
CA LEU A 6 21.46 -71.65 -12.17
C LEU A 6 21.84 -70.33 -12.86
N PRO A 7 20.90 -69.48 -13.31
CA PRO A 7 21.27 -68.14 -13.76
C PRO A 7 21.37 -67.21 -12.54
N CYS A 8 22.54 -66.59 -12.40
CA CYS A 8 22.83 -65.48 -11.50
C CYS A 8 21.88 -64.31 -11.80
N ALA A 9 21.01 -63.96 -10.86
CA ALA A 9 20.29 -62.69 -10.90
C ALA A 9 21.25 -61.57 -10.50
N VAL A 10 21.69 -60.78 -11.48
CA VAL A 10 22.34 -59.48 -11.23
C VAL A 10 21.22 -58.50 -10.87
N VAL A 11 21.05 -58.21 -9.59
CA VAL A 11 20.25 -57.07 -9.14
C VAL A 11 21.06 -55.82 -9.47
N LEU A 12 20.72 -55.17 -10.59
CA LEU A 12 21.20 -53.83 -10.90
C LEU A 12 20.50 -52.89 -9.92
N ALA A 13 21.22 -52.46 -8.88
CA ALA A 13 20.76 -51.42 -7.98
C ALA A 13 20.64 -50.11 -8.77
N ILE A 14 19.41 -49.73 -9.13
CA ILE A 14 19.10 -48.41 -9.65
C ILE A 14 19.27 -47.44 -8.47
N LEU A 15 20.40 -46.73 -8.44
CA LEU A 15 20.61 -45.63 -7.49
C LEU A 15 19.64 -44.48 -7.84
N PRO A 16 18.88 -43.93 -6.89
CA PRO A 16 18.01 -42.80 -7.12
C PRO A 16 18.84 -41.51 -7.19
N ALA A 17 19.29 -41.15 -8.38
CA ALA A 17 20.05 -39.91 -8.62
C ALA A 17 19.17 -38.64 -8.74
N THR A 18 17.97 -38.61 -8.13
CA THR A 18 17.00 -37.52 -8.33
C THR A 18 16.57 -36.78 -7.06
N ALA A 19 16.91 -37.26 -5.86
CA ALA A 19 16.47 -36.60 -4.61
C ALA A 19 17.21 -35.26 -4.34
N GLY A 20 18.50 -35.15 -4.69
CA GLY A 20 19.31 -33.95 -4.42
C GLY A 20 18.99 -32.76 -5.35
N ALA A 21 18.71 -33.03 -6.63
CA ALA A 21 18.39 -32.02 -7.63
C ALA A 21 17.01 -31.35 -7.41
N GLN A 22 16.19 -31.94 -6.54
CA GLN A 22 14.86 -31.42 -6.17
C GLN A 22 14.93 -30.58 -4.89
N GLN A 23 15.91 -30.78 -4.02
CA GLN A 23 16.00 -30.07 -2.73
C GLN A 23 16.51 -28.63 -2.87
N ASP A 24 17.40 -28.35 -3.82
CA ASP A 24 18.05 -27.05 -4.04
C ASP A 24 17.12 -25.92 -4.53
N THR A 25 15.94 -26.30 -5.04
CA THR A 25 14.92 -25.40 -5.63
C THR A 25 13.56 -25.52 -4.91
N ALA A 26 13.56 -26.10 -3.70
CA ALA A 26 12.33 -26.30 -2.93
C ALA A 26 11.63 -24.96 -2.59
N HIS A 27 12.40 -23.95 -2.18
CA HIS A 27 11.90 -22.59 -1.93
C HIS A 27 11.24 -21.99 -3.17
N HIS A 28 11.91 -22.05 -4.32
CA HIS A 28 11.40 -21.57 -5.61
C HIS A 28 10.06 -22.19 -5.99
N ARG A 29 9.93 -23.51 -5.81
CA ARG A 29 8.68 -24.20 -6.12
C ARG A 29 7.56 -23.86 -5.14
N ALA A 30 7.89 -23.66 -3.87
CA ALA A 30 6.92 -23.22 -2.86
C ALA A 30 6.40 -21.82 -3.20
N ALA A 31 7.30 -20.87 -3.47
CA ALA A 31 6.93 -19.52 -3.89
C ALA A 31 6.14 -19.52 -5.20
N TYR A 32 6.55 -20.31 -6.20
CA TYR A 32 5.79 -20.48 -7.46
C TYR A 32 4.37 -20.97 -7.20
N ALA A 33 4.20 -21.98 -6.35
CA ALA A 33 2.88 -22.53 -6.03
C ALA A 33 2.03 -21.50 -5.27
N GLU A 34 2.57 -20.90 -4.20
CA GLU A 34 1.90 -19.88 -3.41
C GLU A 34 1.42 -18.69 -4.26
N ILE A 35 2.30 -18.16 -5.10
CA ILE A 35 1.99 -16.99 -5.94
C ILE A 35 0.90 -17.32 -6.95
N ASN A 36 0.93 -18.50 -7.57
CA ASN A 36 -0.08 -18.90 -8.53
C ASN A 36 -1.43 -19.24 -7.86
N ASP A 37 -1.41 -19.88 -6.69
CA ASP A 37 -2.61 -20.20 -5.91
C ASP A 37 -3.34 -18.92 -5.44
N ASN A 38 -2.58 -17.88 -5.08
CA ASN A 38 -3.10 -16.58 -4.64
C ASN A 38 -3.24 -15.55 -5.77
N GLN A 39 -2.92 -15.88 -7.02
CA GLN A 39 -2.86 -14.90 -8.11
C GLN A 39 -4.16 -14.09 -8.27
N LYS A 40 -5.32 -14.72 -7.99
CA LYS A 40 -6.65 -14.09 -8.09
C LYS A 40 -6.94 -13.08 -6.99
N SER A 41 -6.28 -13.17 -5.83
CA SER A 41 -6.41 -12.19 -4.74
C SER A 41 -5.44 -11.01 -4.88
N TYR A 42 -4.43 -11.12 -5.74
CA TYR A 42 -3.48 -10.05 -5.98
C TYR A 42 -4.09 -8.91 -6.80
N ARG A 43 -3.62 -7.70 -6.49
CA ARG A 43 -3.88 -6.53 -7.31
C ARG A 43 -3.17 -6.69 -8.65
N TYR A 44 -3.91 -6.49 -9.73
CA TYR A 44 -3.45 -6.74 -11.09
C TYR A 44 -3.24 -5.44 -11.87
N VAL A 45 -2.13 -5.36 -12.60
CA VAL A 45 -1.70 -4.18 -13.36
C VAL A 45 -1.25 -4.59 -14.75
N LYS A 46 -1.39 -3.69 -15.73
CA LYS A 46 -0.91 -3.89 -17.12
C LYS A 46 -0.06 -2.72 -17.56
N ALA A 47 0.99 -3.04 -18.31
CA ALA A 47 1.89 -2.11 -18.95
C ALA A 47 2.15 -2.51 -20.40
N THR A 48 2.62 -1.54 -21.16
CA THR A 48 3.14 -1.75 -22.51
C THR A 48 4.52 -1.12 -22.59
N LEU A 49 5.48 -1.85 -23.13
CA LEU A 49 6.81 -1.36 -23.43
C LEU A 49 7.00 -1.36 -24.95
N ASP A 50 7.18 -0.18 -25.52
CA ASP A 50 7.54 -0.03 -26.93
C ASP A 50 9.06 -0.21 -27.06
N ASP A 51 9.45 -1.30 -27.73
CA ASP A 51 10.81 -1.48 -28.25
C ASP A 51 10.81 -1.19 -29.76
N GLU A 52 11.96 -0.87 -30.35
CA GLU A 52 12.13 -0.55 -31.78
C GLU A 52 11.62 -1.70 -32.70
N HIS A 53 11.46 -2.90 -32.15
CA HIS A 53 11.09 -4.10 -32.88
C HIS A 53 9.68 -4.63 -32.57
N ALA A 54 9.11 -4.31 -31.40
CA ALA A 54 7.86 -4.92 -30.95
C ALA A 54 7.22 -4.18 -29.75
N GLU A 55 5.89 -4.20 -29.69
CA GLU A 55 5.12 -3.82 -28.52
C GLU A 55 5.09 -5.00 -27.53
N VAL A 56 5.82 -4.91 -26.41
CA VAL A 56 5.81 -5.92 -25.36
C VAL A 56 4.68 -5.63 -24.38
N LYS A 57 3.79 -6.62 -24.18
CA LYS A 57 2.70 -6.53 -23.20
C LYS A 57 3.15 -7.09 -21.88
N ILE A 58 3.03 -6.33 -20.81
CA ILE A 58 3.51 -6.69 -19.49
C ILE A 58 2.32 -6.69 -18.53
N GLU A 59 2.22 -7.72 -17.73
CA GLU A 59 1.19 -7.87 -16.70
C GLU A 59 1.86 -8.11 -15.35
N GLY A 60 1.39 -7.44 -14.30
CA GLY A 60 1.95 -7.51 -12.94
C GLY A 60 0.92 -7.89 -11.90
N TRP A 61 1.32 -8.68 -10.90
CA TRP A 61 0.48 -9.06 -9.75
C TRP A 61 1.14 -8.68 -8.43
N TYR A 62 0.45 -7.87 -7.64
CA TYR A 62 0.90 -7.33 -6.36
C TYR A 62 0.14 -7.93 -5.18
N ASP A 63 0.88 -8.33 -4.16
CA ASP A 63 0.38 -8.64 -2.83
C ASP A 63 0.56 -7.40 -1.95
N GLY A 64 -0.53 -6.65 -1.74
CA GLY A 64 -0.44 -5.28 -1.20
C GLY A 64 0.43 -4.37 -2.08
N ARG A 65 1.55 -3.89 -1.52
CA ARG A 65 2.55 -3.07 -2.23
C ARG A 65 3.69 -3.91 -2.86
N THR A 66 3.77 -5.21 -2.59
CA THR A 66 4.87 -6.05 -3.05
C THR A 66 4.53 -6.71 -4.38
N LEU A 67 5.29 -6.42 -5.44
CA LEU A 67 5.16 -7.12 -6.72
C LEU A 67 5.63 -8.57 -6.56
N ARG A 68 4.76 -9.53 -6.87
CA ARG A 68 5.03 -10.97 -6.71
C ARG A 68 5.26 -11.68 -8.04
N LYS A 69 4.61 -11.23 -9.12
CA LYS A 69 4.68 -11.86 -10.44
C LYS A 69 4.67 -10.84 -11.56
N ILE A 70 5.44 -11.12 -12.62
CA ILE A 70 5.37 -10.43 -13.91
C ILE A 70 5.13 -11.48 -15.00
N LEU A 71 4.30 -11.15 -15.98
CA LEU A 71 4.12 -11.89 -17.23
C LEU A 71 4.38 -10.92 -18.38
N ALA A 72 5.46 -11.13 -19.13
CA ALA A 72 5.75 -10.40 -20.36
C ALA A 72 5.38 -11.26 -21.57
N THR A 73 4.66 -10.69 -22.52
CA THR A 73 4.31 -11.30 -23.80
C THR A 73 4.99 -10.51 -24.92
N ILE A 74 5.91 -11.17 -25.61
CA ILE A 74 6.82 -10.56 -26.58
C ILE A 74 6.44 -11.08 -27.97
N PRO A 75 5.79 -10.27 -28.82
CA PRO A 75 5.48 -10.69 -30.18
C PRO A 75 6.77 -10.75 -31.00
N GLY A 76 6.99 -11.87 -31.70
CA GLY A 76 8.08 -12.01 -32.67
C GLY A 76 7.53 -12.19 -34.09
N GLU A 77 8.38 -11.96 -35.10
CA GLU A 77 7.99 -12.08 -36.52
C GLU A 77 7.38 -13.44 -36.89
N HIS A 78 7.83 -14.50 -36.20
CA HIS A 78 7.45 -15.89 -36.48
C HIS A 78 6.96 -16.64 -35.24
N GLY A 79 6.63 -15.93 -34.16
CA GLY A 79 6.41 -16.59 -32.88
C GLY A 79 5.91 -15.69 -31.77
N LEU A 80 5.75 -16.29 -30.60
CA LEU A 80 5.35 -15.59 -29.39
C LEU A 80 6.28 -15.99 -28.25
N GLY A 81 7.01 -15.01 -27.73
CA GLY A 81 7.75 -15.13 -26.48
C GLY A 81 6.85 -14.87 -25.28
N VAL A 82 7.04 -15.63 -24.22
CA VAL A 82 6.43 -15.44 -22.92
C VAL A 82 7.52 -15.55 -21.87
N GLU A 83 7.56 -14.58 -20.97
CA GLU A 83 8.45 -14.62 -19.82
C GLU A 83 7.64 -14.42 -18.54
N GLU A 84 7.83 -15.32 -17.58
CA GLU A 84 7.21 -15.25 -16.26
C GLU A 84 8.28 -15.04 -15.20
N TYR A 85 8.19 -13.93 -14.47
CA TYR A 85 9.06 -13.64 -13.34
C TYR A 85 8.28 -13.82 -12.06
N TYR A 86 8.86 -14.54 -11.11
CA TYR A 86 8.40 -14.69 -9.74
C TYR A 86 9.39 -13.97 -8.85
N LEU A 87 8.90 -13.02 -8.05
CA LEU A 87 9.75 -12.09 -7.31
C LEU A 87 9.69 -12.34 -5.81
N GLU A 88 10.82 -12.07 -5.15
CA GLU A 88 10.95 -12.02 -3.71
C GLU A 88 11.79 -10.79 -3.34
N ALA A 89 11.30 -9.98 -2.40
CA ALA A 89 11.94 -8.72 -2.00
C ALA A 89 12.31 -7.79 -3.19
N GLY A 90 11.49 -7.78 -4.25
CA GLY A 90 11.70 -6.95 -5.44
C GLY A 90 12.77 -7.47 -6.42
N ALA A 91 13.35 -8.65 -6.19
CA ALA A 91 14.32 -9.28 -7.08
C ALA A 91 13.77 -10.59 -7.68
N PRO A 92 14.25 -11.02 -8.87
CA PRO A 92 13.86 -12.30 -9.44
C PRO A 92 14.28 -13.42 -8.50
N LEU A 93 13.32 -14.28 -8.14
CA LEU A 93 13.52 -15.54 -7.44
C LEU A 93 13.56 -16.69 -8.46
N PHE A 94 12.57 -16.74 -9.35
CA PHE A 94 12.44 -17.75 -10.40
C PHE A 94 11.96 -17.09 -11.68
N VAL A 95 12.55 -17.45 -12.82
CA VAL A 95 12.13 -16.99 -14.14
C VAL A 95 11.93 -18.18 -15.06
N TYR A 96 10.81 -18.16 -15.76
CA TYR A 96 10.47 -19.12 -16.80
C TYR A 96 10.30 -18.39 -18.11
N THR A 97 11.06 -18.77 -19.13
CA THR A 97 10.92 -18.21 -20.47
C THR A 97 10.45 -19.29 -21.42
N LYS A 98 9.64 -18.90 -22.39
CA LYS A 98 9.09 -19.79 -23.41
C LYS A 98 8.97 -19.04 -24.73
N TYR A 99 9.45 -19.63 -25.81
CA TYR A 99 9.28 -19.10 -27.16
C TYR A 99 8.67 -20.16 -28.09
N ASP A 100 7.49 -19.86 -28.63
CA ASP A 100 6.81 -20.71 -29.60
C ASP A 100 7.06 -20.21 -31.02
N THR A 101 7.74 -21.01 -31.86
CA THR A 101 7.84 -20.75 -33.31
C THR A 101 6.63 -21.31 -34.03
N ARG A 102 6.04 -20.54 -34.96
CA ARG A 102 4.84 -20.91 -35.70
C ARG A 102 5.11 -20.99 -37.19
N ASP A 103 4.51 -21.98 -37.84
CA ASP A 103 4.49 -22.09 -39.29
C ASP A 103 3.67 -20.95 -39.90
N MET A 104 4.25 -20.19 -40.83
CA MET A 104 3.64 -18.99 -41.40
C MET A 104 2.38 -19.27 -42.24
N GLN A 105 2.21 -20.50 -42.76
CA GLN A 105 1.06 -20.84 -43.61
C GLN A 105 -0.14 -21.34 -42.81
N SER A 106 0.11 -22.15 -41.78
CA SER A 106 -0.93 -22.81 -40.99
C SER A 106 -1.16 -22.17 -39.61
N GLY A 107 -0.26 -21.30 -39.16
CA GLY A 107 -0.28 -20.69 -37.82
C GLY A 107 -0.02 -21.68 -36.67
N LYS A 108 0.32 -22.94 -36.99
CA LYS A 108 0.58 -23.99 -36.00
C LYS A 108 1.96 -23.82 -35.37
N VAL A 109 2.06 -24.10 -34.08
CA VAL A 109 3.34 -24.16 -33.37
C VAL A 109 4.16 -25.34 -33.91
N VAL A 110 5.41 -25.07 -34.32
CA VAL A 110 6.34 -26.05 -34.89
C VAL A 110 7.56 -26.31 -33.99
N ALA A 111 7.89 -25.37 -33.11
CA ALA A 111 8.95 -25.53 -32.12
C ALA A 111 8.61 -24.74 -30.86
N VAL A 112 9.07 -25.25 -29.71
CA VAL A 112 8.93 -24.63 -28.39
C VAL A 112 10.29 -24.69 -27.73
N VAL A 113 10.80 -23.54 -27.30
CA VAL A 113 12.05 -23.41 -26.54
C VAL A 113 11.67 -22.90 -25.14
N GLU A 114 12.16 -23.55 -24.09
CA GLU A 114 11.81 -23.22 -22.69
C GLU A 114 13.06 -23.19 -21.82
N ASP A 115 13.31 -22.09 -21.11
CA ASP A 115 14.39 -22.02 -20.13
C ASP A 115 13.87 -21.71 -18.73
N ARG A 116 14.65 -22.10 -17.72
CA ARG A 116 14.33 -21.91 -16.29
C ARG A 116 15.53 -21.39 -15.53
N TYR A 117 15.38 -20.20 -14.94
CA TYR A 117 16.42 -19.51 -14.19
C TYR A 117 16.05 -19.45 -12.72
N TYR A 118 16.95 -19.89 -11.85
CA TYR A 118 16.75 -19.90 -10.40
C TYR A 118 17.79 -19.02 -9.72
N PHE A 119 17.29 -18.06 -8.96
CA PHE A 119 18.10 -17.06 -8.27
C PHE A 119 18.11 -17.31 -6.77
N ARG A 120 19.22 -17.00 -6.12
CA ARG A 120 19.36 -17.05 -4.67
C ARG A 120 20.23 -15.88 -4.25
N ASP A 121 19.78 -15.13 -3.25
CA ASP A 121 20.48 -13.94 -2.75
C ASP A 121 20.82 -12.94 -3.88
N GLY A 122 19.91 -12.81 -4.84
CA GLY A 122 20.06 -11.95 -6.00
C GLY A 122 21.04 -12.45 -7.07
N ALA A 123 21.61 -13.65 -6.97
CA ALA A 123 22.50 -14.23 -7.97
C ALA A 123 21.87 -15.45 -8.67
N LEU A 124 22.07 -15.59 -9.98
CA LEU A 124 21.70 -16.80 -10.71
C LEU A 124 22.59 -17.94 -10.21
N PHE A 125 22.00 -19.00 -9.68
CA PHE A 125 22.77 -20.17 -9.21
C PHE A 125 22.49 -21.43 -10.03
N LYS A 126 21.39 -21.45 -10.79
CA LYS A 126 20.99 -22.57 -11.64
C LYS A 126 20.18 -22.08 -12.83
N TRP A 127 20.55 -22.53 -14.02
CA TRP A 127 19.81 -22.33 -15.26
C TRP A 127 19.66 -23.66 -15.97
N LEU A 128 18.42 -24.04 -16.25
CA LEU A 128 18.09 -25.18 -17.11
C LEU A 128 17.70 -24.65 -18.48
N ASP A 129 18.41 -25.08 -19.52
CA ASP A 129 18.12 -24.75 -20.91
C ASP A 129 16.90 -25.53 -21.45
N HIS A 130 16.58 -25.31 -22.72
CA HIS A 130 15.54 -26.01 -23.47
C HIS A 130 15.69 -27.54 -23.56
N GLU A 131 16.90 -28.08 -23.38
CA GLU A 131 17.13 -29.52 -23.25
C GLU A 131 17.01 -30.02 -21.80
N LYS A 132 16.65 -29.11 -20.88
CA LYS A 132 16.59 -29.30 -19.42
C LYS A 132 17.96 -29.64 -18.83
N LYS A 133 19.04 -29.27 -19.52
CA LYS A 133 20.41 -29.42 -19.07
C LYS A 133 20.82 -28.17 -18.32
N GLN A 134 21.66 -28.37 -17.31
CA GLN A 134 22.19 -27.24 -16.56
C GLN A 134 23.29 -26.57 -17.37
N VAL A 135 23.12 -25.28 -17.65
CA VAL A 135 24.18 -24.44 -18.21
C VAL A 135 25.27 -24.28 -17.16
N ALA A 136 26.53 -24.45 -17.55
CA ALA A 136 27.67 -24.47 -16.63
C ALA A 136 27.80 -23.13 -15.89
N PRO A 137 27.73 -23.10 -14.54
CA PRO A 137 27.91 -21.86 -13.78
C PRO A 137 29.25 -21.19 -14.07
N GLY A 138 29.23 -19.88 -14.30
CA GLY A 138 30.41 -19.07 -14.63
C GLY A 138 30.90 -19.21 -16.07
N SER A 139 30.14 -19.89 -16.95
CA SER A 139 30.36 -19.76 -18.40
C SER A 139 29.91 -18.38 -18.87
N ALA A 140 30.47 -17.91 -20.00
CA ALA A 140 30.06 -16.64 -20.60
C ALA A 140 28.55 -16.60 -20.91
N GLU A 141 28.02 -17.72 -21.39
CA GLU A 141 26.58 -17.92 -21.64
C GLU A 141 25.79 -17.76 -20.34
N PHE A 142 26.19 -18.44 -19.25
CA PHE A 142 25.51 -18.35 -17.95
C PHE A 142 25.48 -16.91 -17.41
N ASP A 143 26.60 -16.21 -17.49
CA ASP A 143 26.71 -14.84 -17.01
C ASP A 143 25.91 -13.85 -17.89
N GLU A 144 25.81 -14.11 -19.20
CA GLU A 144 25.00 -13.33 -20.12
C GLU A 144 23.52 -13.57 -19.89
N GLY A 145 23.07 -14.82 -19.78
CA GLY A 145 21.68 -15.15 -19.44
C GLY A 145 21.26 -14.53 -18.11
N ALA A 146 22.13 -14.58 -17.09
CA ALA A 146 21.89 -13.91 -15.81
C ALA A 146 21.73 -12.38 -15.95
N ARG A 147 22.56 -11.74 -16.78
CA ARG A 147 22.50 -10.29 -17.03
C ARG A 147 21.24 -9.91 -17.78
N THR A 148 20.92 -10.61 -18.86
CA THR A 148 19.74 -10.37 -19.69
C THR A 148 18.46 -10.48 -18.87
N VAL A 149 18.23 -11.62 -18.22
CA VAL A 149 17.02 -11.86 -17.41
C VAL A 149 16.86 -10.82 -16.29
N LYS A 150 17.96 -10.39 -15.65
CA LYS A 150 17.88 -9.34 -14.63
C LYS A 150 17.59 -7.98 -15.22
N SER A 151 18.21 -7.64 -16.36
CA SER A 151 17.98 -6.39 -17.06
C SER A 151 16.53 -6.27 -17.50
N ASP A 152 15.98 -7.32 -18.11
CA ASP A 152 14.60 -7.38 -18.58
C ASP A 152 13.63 -7.31 -17.40
N CYS A 153 13.89 -8.05 -16.32
CA CYS A 153 13.12 -7.94 -15.08
C CYS A 153 13.07 -6.48 -14.56
N SER A 154 14.21 -5.79 -14.51
CA SER A 154 14.27 -4.40 -14.06
C SER A 154 13.50 -3.46 -14.99
N LEU A 155 13.60 -3.68 -16.31
CA LEU A 155 12.86 -2.91 -17.30
C LEU A 155 11.35 -3.11 -17.17
N TYR A 156 10.90 -4.35 -16.95
CA TYR A 156 9.49 -4.65 -16.75
C TYR A 156 8.95 -4.11 -15.43
N ILE A 157 9.74 -4.16 -14.36
CA ILE A 157 9.40 -3.50 -13.09
C ILE A 157 9.23 -1.99 -13.32
N SER A 158 10.14 -1.35 -14.06
CA SER A 158 10.02 0.07 -14.41
C SER A 158 8.75 0.33 -15.22
N ALA A 159 8.50 -0.45 -16.27
CA ALA A 159 7.32 -0.29 -17.12
C ALA A 159 6.01 -0.50 -16.36
N LEU A 160 5.96 -1.43 -15.40
CA LEU A 160 4.81 -1.63 -14.51
C LEU A 160 4.66 -0.51 -13.47
N GLY A 161 5.75 0.18 -13.14
CA GLY A 161 5.73 1.42 -12.38
C GLY A 161 5.19 2.61 -13.19
N ASP A 162 5.56 2.72 -14.46
CA ASP A 162 5.20 3.84 -15.34
C ASP A 162 3.79 3.69 -15.95
N ALA A 163 3.41 2.49 -16.37
CA ALA A 163 2.08 2.20 -16.89
C ALA A 163 1.15 1.81 -15.74
N HIS A 164 0.64 2.85 -15.06
CA HIS A 164 -0.50 2.81 -14.16
C HIS A 164 -0.78 1.44 -13.52
N ALA A 165 0.13 0.98 -12.66
CA ALA A 165 -0.35 0.63 -11.33
C ALA A 165 -1.17 1.85 -10.88
N PRO A 166 -2.37 1.72 -10.28
CA PRO A 166 -2.72 2.76 -9.32
C PRO A 166 -1.50 2.84 -8.41
N ASP A 167 -0.77 3.94 -8.57
CA ASP A 167 0.22 4.39 -7.64
C ASP A 167 -0.51 4.29 -6.29
N PRO A 168 0.05 3.69 -5.25
CA PRO A 168 -0.49 3.90 -3.93
C PRO A 168 -0.74 5.41 -3.67
N GLY A 169 -0.01 6.28 -4.41
CA GLY A 169 -0.11 7.72 -4.70
C GLY A 169 -1.20 8.35 -5.55
N THR A 170 -1.94 7.62 -6.39
CA THR A 170 -2.91 8.23 -7.32
C THR A 170 -4.31 7.70 -7.07
N ARG A 171 -4.70 7.64 -5.80
CA ARG A 171 -6.12 7.76 -5.50
C ARG A 171 -6.54 9.16 -5.95
N GLU A 172 -7.64 9.34 -6.67
CA GLU A 172 -8.20 10.69 -6.82
C GLU A 172 -8.78 11.11 -5.46
N PRO A 173 -8.68 12.39 -5.05
CA PRO A 173 -9.38 12.85 -3.85
C PRO A 173 -10.87 12.52 -3.99
N THR A 174 -11.47 12.08 -2.89
CA THR A 174 -12.94 11.96 -2.82
C THR A 174 -13.56 13.36 -2.85
N GLU A 175 -14.88 13.45 -3.02
CA GLU A 175 -15.57 14.75 -3.06
C GLU A 175 -15.41 15.56 -1.75
N GLU A 176 -15.08 14.90 -0.64
CA GLU A 176 -14.89 15.51 0.68
C GLU A 176 -13.42 15.89 0.97
N GLU A 177 -12.50 15.54 0.07
CA GLU A 177 -11.07 15.73 0.28
C GLU A 177 -10.50 16.85 -0.56
N LEU A 178 -9.62 17.61 0.09
CA LEU A 178 -8.79 18.62 -0.54
C LEU A 178 -7.45 18.00 -0.92
N HIS A 179 -6.91 18.41 -2.06
CA HIS A 179 -5.63 17.93 -2.59
C HIS A 179 -4.61 19.06 -2.63
N GLU A 180 -3.50 18.87 -1.93
CA GLU A 180 -2.42 19.85 -1.84
C GLU A 180 -1.02 19.22 -1.99
N PHE A 181 -0.04 20.10 -2.25
CA PHE A 181 1.38 19.80 -2.13
C PHE A 181 1.97 20.67 -1.02
N GLY A 182 2.73 20.05 -0.12
CA GLY A 182 3.27 20.73 1.05
C GLY A 182 4.56 20.12 1.55
N VAL A 183 5.22 20.80 2.49
CA VAL A 183 6.43 20.32 3.15
C VAL A 183 6.09 20.04 4.61
N VAL A 184 6.42 18.84 5.10
CA VAL A 184 6.33 18.50 6.52
C VAL A 184 7.33 19.38 7.27
N ARG A 185 6.85 20.18 8.23
CA ARG A 185 7.71 21.06 9.03
C ARG A 185 8.10 20.41 10.35
N LYS A 186 7.14 19.75 10.99
CA LYS A 186 7.26 19.20 12.33
C LYS A 186 6.25 18.06 12.49
N VAL A 187 6.65 17.03 13.23
CA VAL A 187 5.79 15.90 13.60
C VAL A 187 5.81 15.74 15.12
N GLU A 188 4.63 15.65 15.73
CA GLU A 188 4.45 15.38 17.15
C GLU A 188 3.60 14.13 17.37
N ASP A 189 3.91 13.40 18.44
CA ASP A 189 3.10 12.26 18.89
C ASP A 189 1.77 12.77 19.45
N ALA A 190 0.66 12.33 18.85
CA ALA A 190 -0.70 12.65 19.29
C ALA A 190 -1.40 11.44 19.95
N GLY A 191 -0.63 10.41 20.29
CA GLY A 191 -1.11 9.15 20.84
C GLY A 191 -1.37 8.12 19.76
N TYR A 192 -0.68 6.98 19.82
CA TYR A 192 -0.78 5.92 18.81
C TYR A 192 -2.23 5.51 18.49
N PRO A 193 -2.63 5.43 17.20
CA PRO A 193 -1.81 5.54 15.98
C PRO A 193 -1.73 6.96 15.38
N MET A 194 -2.08 7.99 16.15
CA MET A 194 -2.23 9.37 15.68
C MET A 194 -0.92 10.16 15.80
N LEU A 195 -0.65 10.98 14.78
CA LEU A 195 0.41 11.97 14.74
C LEU A 195 -0.20 13.34 14.43
N ALA A 196 0.33 14.39 15.06
CA ALA A 196 0.09 15.77 14.67
C ALA A 196 1.20 16.20 13.71
N VAL A 197 0.83 16.71 12.54
CA VAL A 197 1.75 17.06 11.46
C VAL A 197 1.55 18.51 11.05
N ASP A 198 2.57 19.33 11.28
CA ASP A 198 2.57 20.72 10.82
C ASP A 198 3.05 20.73 9.37
N MET A 199 2.26 21.28 8.45
CA MET A 199 2.61 21.38 7.04
C MET A 199 2.68 22.83 6.57
N ILE A 200 3.65 23.10 5.69
CA ILE A 200 3.71 24.34 4.91
C ILE A 200 3.24 24.02 3.49
N PHE A 201 2.14 24.63 3.06
CA PHE A 201 1.54 24.32 1.76
C PHE A 201 0.99 25.56 1.05
N GLY A 202 0.64 25.39 -0.24
CA GLY A 202 0.12 26.46 -1.09
C GLY A 202 1.14 27.56 -1.45
N LYS A 203 0.75 28.43 -2.39
CA LYS A 203 1.62 29.50 -2.93
C LYS A 203 2.00 30.57 -1.89
N GLY A 204 1.24 30.66 -0.79
CA GLY A 204 1.47 31.60 0.31
C GLY A 204 2.32 31.05 1.45
N ARG A 205 2.76 29.78 1.40
CA ARG A 205 3.39 29.07 2.54
C ARG A 205 2.51 29.11 3.78
N VAL A 206 1.25 28.72 3.60
CA VAL A 206 0.28 28.61 4.68
C VAL A 206 0.74 27.50 5.60
N GLU A 207 0.75 27.79 6.90
CA GLU A 207 0.97 26.80 7.95
C GLU A 207 -0.37 26.20 8.33
N GLY A 208 -0.47 24.88 8.36
CA GLY A 208 -1.65 24.18 8.84
C GLY A 208 -1.26 22.99 9.71
N ASP A 209 -2.07 22.76 10.73
CA ASP A 209 -1.93 21.64 11.65
C ASP A 209 -2.89 20.54 11.20
N PHE A 210 -2.36 19.32 11.07
CA PHE A 210 -3.10 18.18 10.58
C PHE A 210 -3.00 17.00 11.55
N LEU A 211 -4.10 16.28 11.72
CA LEU A 211 -4.08 14.95 12.33
C LEU A 211 -3.86 13.89 11.26
N LEU A 212 -3.02 12.91 11.56
CA LEU A 212 -2.72 11.79 10.67
C LEU A 212 -2.80 10.49 11.46
N ASN A 213 -3.61 9.56 11.00
CA ASN A 213 -3.54 8.17 11.46
C ASN A 213 -2.45 7.44 10.68
N ALA A 214 -1.32 7.16 11.34
CA ALA A 214 -0.12 6.60 10.72
C ALA A 214 -0.37 5.20 10.11
N GLU A 215 -1.14 4.36 10.81
CA GLU A 215 -1.50 3.02 10.32
C GLU A 215 -2.40 3.08 9.09
N ALA A 216 -3.41 3.96 9.11
CA ALA A 216 -4.37 4.08 8.00
C ALA A 216 -3.70 4.56 6.71
N VAL A 217 -2.73 5.47 6.82
CA VAL A 217 -1.99 6.02 5.67
C VAL A 217 -0.79 5.13 5.29
N GLY A 218 -0.37 4.23 6.19
CA GLY A 218 0.74 3.31 5.96
C GLY A 218 2.10 4.01 6.00
N VAL A 219 2.27 4.93 6.95
CA VAL A 219 3.53 5.63 7.23
C VAL A 219 3.88 5.47 8.71
N THR A 220 5.14 5.70 9.06
CA THR A 220 5.60 5.76 10.46
C THR A 220 6.04 7.17 10.84
N GLU A 221 6.11 7.46 12.14
CA GLU A 221 6.68 8.71 12.63
C GLU A 221 8.11 8.92 12.11
N ALA A 222 8.90 7.83 12.01
CA ALA A 222 10.26 7.87 11.49
C ALA A 222 10.31 8.29 10.01
N ASP A 223 9.37 7.81 9.18
CA ASP A 223 9.28 8.19 7.77
C ASP A 223 9.02 9.68 7.61
N LEU A 224 8.10 10.23 8.41
CA LEU A 224 7.76 11.65 8.38
C LEU A 224 8.89 12.53 8.92
N LYS A 225 9.55 12.10 10.00
CA LYS A 225 10.73 12.79 10.53
C LYS A 225 11.90 12.80 9.55
N ALA A 226 12.06 11.74 8.76
CA ALA A 226 13.11 11.69 7.73
C ALA A 226 12.92 12.73 6.61
N ILE A 227 11.69 13.23 6.41
CA ILE A 227 11.36 14.22 5.37
C ILE A 227 11.04 15.61 5.92
N GLU A 228 11.16 15.83 7.24
CA GLU A 228 10.97 17.13 7.86
C GLU A 228 11.86 18.19 7.21
N ASN A 229 11.26 19.31 6.82
CA ASN A 229 11.89 20.42 6.10
C ASN A 229 12.57 20.00 4.79
N GLY A 230 12.16 18.85 4.25
CA GLY A 230 12.71 18.23 3.03
C GLY A 230 11.92 18.60 1.77
N LYS A 231 11.74 17.60 0.90
CA LYS A 231 11.00 17.77 -0.37
C LYS A 231 9.50 17.88 -0.10
N ALA A 232 8.80 18.53 -1.03
CA ALA A 232 7.35 18.58 -1.00
C ALA A 232 6.76 17.17 -1.18
N VAL A 233 5.72 16.88 -0.40
CA VAL A 233 4.87 15.70 -0.45
C VAL A 233 3.52 16.07 -1.05
N GLN A 234 2.87 15.10 -1.67
CA GLN A 234 1.47 15.20 -2.06
C GLN A 234 0.62 14.64 -0.92
N PHE A 235 -0.49 15.29 -0.59
CA PHE A 235 -1.37 14.80 0.46
C PHE A 235 -2.82 15.20 0.20
N TYR A 236 -3.74 14.36 0.68
CA TYR A 236 -5.16 14.67 0.75
C TYR A 236 -5.61 14.78 2.19
N TYR A 237 -6.58 15.65 2.43
CA TYR A 237 -7.14 15.83 3.75
C TYR A 237 -8.62 16.21 3.70
N THR A 238 -9.38 15.84 4.72
CA THR A 238 -10.69 16.42 4.99
C THR A 238 -10.55 17.67 5.85
N ALA A 239 -11.48 18.60 5.71
CA ALA A 239 -11.57 19.79 6.53
C ALA A 239 -12.96 19.87 7.15
N ASP A 240 -13.10 19.24 8.32
CA ASP A 240 -14.40 19.11 8.99
C ASP A 240 -14.63 20.31 9.91
N GLU A 241 -15.66 21.12 9.61
CA GLU A 241 -16.07 22.22 10.48
C GLU A 241 -16.73 21.66 11.74
N GLN A 242 -16.09 21.86 12.88
CA GLN A 242 -16.61 21.52 14.20
C GLN A 242 -16.91 22.78 15.02
N ASN A 243 -17.92 22.69 15.87
CA ASN A 243 -18.21 23.77 16.81
C ASN A 243 -17.42 23.54 18.09
N SER A 244 -16.39 24.36 18.33
CA SER A 244 -15.63 24.32 19.57
C SER A 244 -16.41 25.07 20.65
N LEU A 245 -16.90 24.34 21.65
CA LEU A 245 -17.53 24.93 22.83
C LEU A 245 -16.51 25.77 23.59
N GLN A 246 -16.83 27.05 23.81
CA GLN A 246 -16.00 27.98 24.59
C GLN A 246 -16.61 28.22 25.97
N ASP A 247 -17.93 28.32 26.05
CA ASP A 247 -18.65 28.48 27.31
C ASP A 247 -20.09 27.98 27.17
N ILE A 248 -20.66 27.46 28.26
CA ILE A 248 -22.06 27.05 28.35
C ILE A 248 -22.68 27.64 29.61
N ARG A 249 -23.85 28.27 29.47
CA ARG A 249 -24.47 29.05 30.55
C ARG A 249 -25.92 28.67 30.80
N VAL A 250 -26.31 28.64 32.07
CA VAL A 250 -27.72 28.57 32.52
C VAL A 250 -28.05 29.86 33.27
N GLY A 251 -29.08 30.58 32.84
CA GLY A 251 -29.49 31.83 33.48
C GLY A 251 -28.38 32.89 33.54
N GLY A 252 -27.48 32.90 32.55
CA GLY A 252 -26.34 33.82 32.45
C GLY A 252 -25.09 33.44 33.25
N LYS A 253 -25.14 32.37 34.06
CA LYS A 253 -23.99 31.83 34.80
C LYS A 253 -23.34 30.69 34.02
N SER A 254 -22.01 30.69 33.91
CA SER A 254 -21.26 29.61 33.28
C SER A 254 -21.34 28.32 34.10
N LEU A 255 -21.49 27.19 33.41
CA LEU A 255 -21.36 25.86 34.01
C LEU A 255 -19.88 25.45 34.15
N LEU A 256 -18.97 26.03 33.36
CA LEU A 256 -17.52 25.84 33.48
C LEU A 256 -16.93 26.55 34.71
N GLY A 257 -17.74 27.31 35.46
CA GLY A 257 -17.35 27.93 36.71
C GLY A 257 -16.18 28.91 36.55
N GLU A 258 -15.13 28.72 37.35
CA GLU A 258 -13.91 29.54 37.30
C GLU A 258 -13.03 29.27 36.07
N TYR A 259 -13.23 28.13 35.40
CA TYR A 259 -12.53 27.77 34.18
C TYR A 259 -13.13 28.41 32.93
N ALA A 260 -14.29 29.07 33.09
CA ALA A 260 -14.94 29.77 32.00
C ALA A 260 -14.04 30.88 31.44
N PRO A 261 -13.71 30.85 30.14
CA PRO A 261 -12.94 31.92 29.53
C PRO A 261 -13.74 33.24 29.52
N LYS A 262 -13.02 34.35 29.38
CA LYS A 262 -13.68 35.66 29.19
C LYS A 262 -14.41 35.63 27.84
N LEU A 263 -15.68 36.03 27.85
CA LEU A 263 -16.48 36.07 26.62
C LEU A 263 -15.82 36.94 25.56
N HIS A 264 -15.69 36.39 24.35
CA HIS A 264 -15.18 37.09 23.19
C HIS A 264 -16.33 37.57 22.29
N PRO A 265 -16.27 38.80 21.72
CA PRO A 265 -17.34 39.33 20.88
C PRO A 265 -17.53 38.58 19.55
N GLU A 266 -16.51 37.86 19.08
CA GLU A 266 -16.56 37.11 17.82
C GLU A 266 -17.19 35.72 17.96
N TRP A 267 -17.40 35.25 19.20
CA TRP A 267 -18.04 33.97 19.42
C TRP A 267 -19.49 33.97 18.98
N LYS A 268 -19.85 32.92 18.24
CA LYS A 268 -21.23 32.61 17.92
C LYS A 268 -21.93 32.15 19.20
N LYS A 269 -23.26 32.25 19.21
CA LYS A 269 -24.08 31.77 20.32
C LYS A 269 -25.33 31.06 19.84
N ILE A 270 -25.69 29.99 20.53
CA ILE A 270 -26.99 29.33 20.39
C ILE A 270 -27.66 29.27 21.75
N THR A 271 -28.98 29.49 21.80
CA THR A 271 -29.77 29.30 23.02
C THR A 271 -30.85 28.27 22.75
N GLY A 272 -30.88 27.23 23.56
CA GLY A 272 -31.71 26.06 23.30
C GLY A 272 -31.70 25.06 24.43
N THR A 273 -32.33 23.91 24.23
CA THR A 273 -32.38 22.82 25.21
C THR A 273 -31.14 21.96 25.11
N LEU A 274 -30.42 21.79 26.22
CA LEU A 274 -29.27 20.89 26.32
C LEU A 274 -29.71 19.41 26.35
N ARG A 275 -29.03 18.56 25.59
CA ARG A 275 -29.15 17.09 25.58
C ARG A 275 -27.75 16.47 25.53
N GLY A 276 -27.65 15.16 25.78
CA GLY A 276 -26.38 14.41 25.77
C GLY A 276 -25.65 14.39 27.11
N ALA A 277 -25.91 15.36 28.00
CA ALA A 277 -25.32 15.42 29.34
C ALA A 277 -26.04 14.53 30.39
N GLY A 278 -26.28 13.25 30.08
CA GLY A 278 -26.99 12.34 30.99
C GLY A 278 -26.22 11.95 32.25
N GLU A 279 -24.90 11.85 32.10
CA GLU A 279 -23.94 11.43 33.12
C GLU A 279 -22.60 12.16 32.89
N GLU A 280 -21.73 12.13 33.90
CA GLU A 280 -20.38 12.69 33.78
C GLU A 280 -19.53 11.85 32.84
N THR A 281 -18.61 12.49 32.11
CA THR A 281 -17.69 11.78 31.22
C THR A 281 -16.80 10.84 32.04
N ALA A 282 -16.92 9.55 31.78
CA ALA A 282 -16.22 8.51 32.54
C ALA A 282 -14.82 8.19 32.00
N GLY A 283 -14.53 8.58 30.76
CA GLY A 283 -13.27 8.28 30.05
C GLY A 283 -12.38 9.50 29.82
N ASP A 284 -11.24 9.26 29.18
CA ASP A 284 -10.26 10.30 28.81
C ASP A 284 -10.62 11.02 27.50
N LEU A 285 -11.71 10.60 26.83
CA LEU A 285 -12.22 11.23 25.62
C LEU A 285 -13.49 12.04 25.94
N PRO A 286 -13.70 13.18 25.27
CA PRO A 286 -14.90 13.98 25.45
C PRO A 286 -16.15 13.23 24.95
N ASP A 287 -17.31 13.59 25.50
CA ASP A 287 -18.62 13.11 25.06
C ASP A 287 -19.34 14.16 24.20
N GLU A 288 -20.38 13.70 23.50
CA GLU A 288 -21.21 14.57 22.67
C GLU A 288 -22.36 15.19 23.48
N ILE A 289 -22.50 16.51 23.39
CA ILE A 289 -23.70 17.23 23.80
C ILE A 289 -24.37 17.95 22.63
N THR A 290 -25.67 18.13 22.74
CA THR A 290 -26.48 18.76 21.70
C THR A 290 -27.28 19.92 22.27
N VAL A 291 -27.35 21.04 21.54
CA VAL A 291 -28.25 22.15 21.85
C VAL A 291 -29.23 22.38 20.71
N THR A 292 -30.53 22.22 20.99
CA THR A 292 -31.60 22.50 20.04
C THR A 292 -32.32 23.81 20.39
N SER A 293 -32.24 24.81 19.52
CA SER A 293 -32.94 26.09 19.68
C SER A 293 -34.44 25.97 19.47
N GLY A 294 -35.19 27.00 19.87
CA GLY A 294 -36.67 27.00 19.81
C GLY A 294 -37.25 26.97 18.39
N ASP A 295 -36.45 27.31 17.37
CA ASP A 295 -36.79 27.20 15.95
C ASP A 295 -36.41 25.82 15.34
N GLY A 296 -35.82 24.93 16.15
CA GLY A 296 -35.45 23.57 15.75
C GLY A 296 -34.00 23.41 15.25
N ALA A 297 -33.23 24.49 15.10
CA ALA A 297 -31.82 24.36 14.73
C ALA A 297 -31.06 23.62 15.85
N THR A 298 -30.15 22.73 15.44
CA THR A 298 -29.45 21.84 16.36
C THR A 298 -27.95 21.92 16.11
N LEU A 299 -27.18 22.14 17.18
CA LEU A 299 -25.71 22.12 17.14
C LEU A 299 -25.19 21.06 18.10
N VAL A 300 -24.10 20.43 17.66
CA VAL A 300 -23.39 19.37 18.37
C VAL A 300 -22.03 19.91 18.83
N PHE A 301 -21.62 19.52 20.03
CA PHE A 301 -20.35 19.90 20.64
C PHE A 301 -19.73 18.68 21.34
N GLU A 302 -18.44 18.45 21.15
CA GLU A 302 -17.67 17.50 21.95
C GLU A 302 -17.07 18.20 23.17
N THR A 303 -17.33 17.68 24.37
CA THR A 303 -16.80 18.25 25.61
C THR A 303 -16.78 17.22 26.75
N PHE A 304 -15.97 17.48 27.78
CA PHE A 304 -16.04 16.70 29.02
C PHE A 304 -17.23 17.16 29.84
N ILE A 305 -18.16 16.26 30.10
CA ILE A 305 -19.39 16.52 30.84
C ILE A 305 -19.08 16.47 32.34
N ASP A 306 -19.35 17.57 33.03
CA ASP A 306 -19.19 17.71 34.47
C ASP A 306 -20.55 17.64 35.22
N PRO A 307 -20.56 17.59 36.57
CA PRO A 307 -21.80 17.56 37.35
C PRO A 307 -22.74 18.75 37.07
N ALA A 308 -22.20 19.92 36.73
CA ALA A 308 -23.00 21.11 36.45
C ALA A 308 -23.73 21.01 35.11
N MET A 309 -23.09 20.41 34.10
CA MET A 309 -23.70 20.07 32.82
C MET A 309 -24.76 18.98 32.97
N VAL A 310 -24.48 17.93 33.75
CA VAL A 310 -25.48 16.89 34.06
C VAL A 310 -26.73 17.49 34.71
N ALA A 311 -26.54 18.36 35.69
CA ALA A 311 -27.64 19.08 36.33
C ALA A 311 -28.38 20.04 35.38
N ALA A 312 -27.75 20.45 34.27
CA ALA A 312 -28.34 21.29 33.24
C ALA A 312 -29.01 20.51 32.11
N ASN A 313 -28.88 19.19 32.05
CA ASN A 313 -29.47 18.37 31.00
C ASN A 313 -30.99 18.53 30.93
N GLY A 314 -31.52 18.72 29.72
CA GLY A 314 -32.92 19.04 29.47
C GLY A 314 -33.34 20.48 29.79
N LYS A 315 -32.44 21.34 30.27
CA LYS A 315 -32.72 22.76 30.54
C LYS A 315 -32.31 23.65 29.37
N THR A 316 -32.84 24.87 29.36
CA THR A 316 -32.40 25.91 28.43
C THR A 316 -31.01 26.42 28.83
N VAL A 317 -30.08 26.35 27.88
CA VAL A 317 -28.71 26.84 27.99
C VAL A 317 -28.42 27.86 26.88
N THR A 318 -27.46 28.74 27.12
CA THR A 318 -26.80 29.53 26.07
C THR A 318 -25.37 29.03 25.93
N VAL A 319 -25.03 28.49 24.76
CA VAL A 319 -23.67 28.06 24.43
C VAL A 319 -23.02 29.14 23.58
N TYR A 320 -21.78 29.47 23.93
CA TYR A 320 -20.86 30.29 23.15
C TYR A 320 -19.82 29.39 22.51
N TYR A 321 -19.60 29.57 21.22
CA TYR A 321 -18.76 28.68 20.45
C TYR A 321 -18.09 29.43 19.30
N GLU A 322 -17.04 28.82 18.76
CA GLU A 322 -16.42 29.24 17.52
C GLU A 322 -16.29 28.03 16.60
N PRO A 323 -16.55 28.18 15.29
CA PRO A 323 -16.21 27.15 14.33
C PRO A 323 -14.70 26.97 14.27
N ARG A 324 -14.25 25.72 14.24
CA ARG A 324 -12.87 25.35 13.95
C ARG A 324 -12.89 24.29 12.88
N PHE A 325 -11.91 24.33 11.98
CA PHE A 325 -11.70 23.26 11.02
C PHE A 325 -10.71 22.28 11.62
N MET A 326 -11.12 21.02 11.72
CA MET A 326 -10.20 19.93 12.00
C MET A 326 -9.72 19.37 10.66
N HIS A 327 -8.41 19.44 10.42
CA HIS A 327 -7.83 18.87 9.21
C HIS A 327 -7.29 17.48 9.50
N THR A 328 -7.75 16.48 8.74
CA THR A 328 -7.28 15.10 8.87
C THR A 328 -6.67 14.64 7.57
N ILE A 329 -5.38 14.30 7.58
CA ILE A 329 -4.71 13.69 6.42
C ILE A 329 -5.24 12.28 6.25
N THR A 330 -5.83 12.03 5.09
CA THR A 330 -6.38 10.75 4.69
C THR A 330 -5.50 10.03 3.66
N TYR A 331 -4.55 10.75 3.09
CA TYR A 331 -3.62 10.25 2.09
C TYR A 331 -2.31 11.05 2.11
N LEU A 332 -1.17 10.38 2.04
CA LEU A 332 0.15 11.00 1.98
C LEU A 332 1.08 10.22 1.06
N LYS A 333 1.67 10.90 0.08
CA LYS A 333 2.71 10.37 -0.79
C LYS A 333 4.08 10.91 -0.39
N LEU A 334 4.99 10.04 0.03
CA LEU A 334 6.34 10.46 0.41
C LEU A 334 7.19 10.76 -0.85
N PRO A 335 8.24 11.61 -0.74
CA PRO A 335 9.02 12.00 -1.90
C PRO A 335 9.89 10.84 -2.41
N GLY A 336 9.75 10.51 -3.70
CA GLY A 336 10.51 9.41 -4.32
C GLY A 336 9.78 8.07 -4.35
N GLU A 337 8.53 8.04 -3.89
CA GLU A 337 7.54 6.99 -4.17
C GLU A 337 6.74 7.26 -5.45
#